data_AF-A0A1W0A2D5-F1
#
_entry.id   AF-A0A1W0A2D5-F1
#
_cell.length_a   1.000
_cell.length_b   1.000
_cell.length_c   1.000
_cell.angle_alpha   90.00
_cell.angle_beta   90.00
_cell.angle_gamma   90.00
#
_symmetry.space_group_name_H-M   'P 1'
#
loop_
_entity.id
_entity.type
_entity.pdbx_description
1 polymer ?
#
loop_
_entity_poly.entity_id
_entity_poly.type
_entity_poly.pdbx_seq_one_letter_code
_entity_poly.pdbx_strand_id
1 'polypeptide(L)'
;MCAAALRSPEEWQNHPMAQHIANTYASDGNVPFAFNHFPSTIKTDLKSALGNASNCLSGLRVVSFTRVLAGPIAGRTLASHGADVLWVTAPHLPSLPNVDGDTSRGKRTIQLDLRKDDDAAKLKELLREADVFIDAYRPGALAKLGFDVSDVLELNPSMVIGRICAYGHTGPWGGKRGFDSLVQTATGINSAEAKAFNSATPRALPTQALDHASGYLLAFGVLAALYRKLCGISTGGDVVDVTLAWTGEWLKSLGAGNITNPSLSPEDTAAYSELIKLNNGATACFARRAPQMKPAPEFTRYPTSLASDEPVWLPRS
;
A
#
# COMPACT_ATOMS: atom_id res chain seq x y z
N MET A 1 15.58 -16.14 -6.09
CA MET A 1 16.05 -15.01 -6.93
C MET A 1 14.96 -14.67 -7.94
N CYS A 2 14.69 -13.39 -8.22
CA CYS A 2 13.79 -12.96 -9.30
C CYS A 2 14.48 -11.85 -10.10
N ALA A 3 14.28 -11.84 -11.42
CA ALA A 3 14.89 -10.89 -12.34
C ALA A 3 13.87 -10.48 -13.41
N ALA A 4 14.10 -9.33 -14.03
CA ALA A 4 13.34 -8.83 -15.17
C ALA A 4 14.30 -8.52 -16.32
N ALA A 5 13.93 -8.90 -17.54
CA ALA A 5 14.65 -8.43 -18.73
C ALA A 5 14.43 -6.91 -18.87
N LEU A 6 15.51 -6.18 -19.08
CA LEU A 6 15.47 -4.78 -19.48
C LEU A 6 14.75 -4.68 -20.83
N ARG A 7 13.79 -3.76 -20.92
CA ARG A 7 13.08 -3.46 -22.17
C ARG A 7 13.17 -1.98 -22.47
N SER A 8 13.06 -1.62 -23.75
CA SER A 8 12.67 -0.28 -24.17
C SER A 8 11.16 -0.08 -23.94
N PRO A 9 10.66 1.16 -23.96
CA PRO A 9 9.21 1.42 -23.93
C PRO A 9 8.44 0.70 -25.05
N GLU A 10 9.01 0.62 -26.26
CA GLU A 10 8.41 -0.04 -27.42
C GLU A 10 8.36 -1.56 -27.25
N GLU A 11 9.45 -2.17 -26.78
CA GLU A 11 9.50 -3.61 -26.47
C GLU A 11 8.49 -3.97 -25.37
N TRP A 12 8.31 -3.10 -24.37
CA TRP A 12 7.27 -3.27 -23.36
C TRP A 12 5.88 -3.17 -23.96
N GLN A 13 5.56 -2.15 -24.76
CA GLN A 13 4.23 -1.99 -25.37
C GLN A 13 3.81 -3.19 -26.22
N ASN A 14 4.77 -3.84 -26.89
CA ASN A 14 4.53 -5.06 -27.68
C ASN A 14 4.45 -6.35 -26.83
N HIS A 15 4.74 -6.28 -25.54
CA HIS A 15 4.72 -7.44 -24.65
C HIS A 15 3.27 -7.83 -24.28
N PRO A 16 2.89 -9.13 -24.28
CA PRO A 16 1.53 -9.56 -23.97
C PRO A 16 0.99 -9.08 -22.62
N MET A 17 1.86 -8.98 -21.61
CA MET A 17 1.47 -8.43 -20.31
C MET A 17 1.15 -6.94 -20.37
N ALA A 18 1.88 -6.16 -21.18
CA ALA A 18 1.61 -4.73 -21.31
C ALA A 18 0.28 -4.49 -22.01
N GLN A 19 -0.03 -5.28 -23.06
CA GLN A 19 -1.33 -5.25 -23.72
C GLN A 19 -2.46 -5.60 -22.76
N HIS A 20 -2.27 -6.64 -21.94
CA HIS A 20 -3.23 -6.99 -20.88
C HIS A 20 -3.47 -5.84 -19.90
N ILE A 21 -2.39 -5.24 -19.37
CA ILE A 21 -2.44 -4.11 -18.44
C ILE A 21 -3.10 -2.89 -19.06
N ALA A 22 -2.79 -2.57 -20.32
CA ALA A 22 -3.36 -1.44 -21.03
C ALA A 22 -4.87 -1.62 -21.25
N ASN A 23 -5.29 -2.83 -21.63
CA ASN A 23 -6.71 -3.14 -21.83
C ASN A 23 -7.50 -3.04 -20.52
N THR A 24 -6.97 -3.58 -19.41
CA THR A 24 -7.65 -3.50 -18.11
C THR A 24 -7.64 -2.07 -17.56
N TYR A 25 -6.53 -1.35 -17.71
CA TYR A 25 -6.44 0.07 -17.33
C TYR A 25 -7.48 0.92 -18.08
N ALA A 26 -7.61 0.70 -19.39
CA ALA A 26 -8.60 1.38 -20.22
C ALA A 26 -10.04 1.00 -19.84
N SER A 27 -10.31 -0.27 -19.54
CA SER A 27 -11.65 -0.70 -19.10
C SER A 27 -12.06 -0.09 -17.76
N ASP A 28 -11.09 0.20 -16.90
CA ASP A 28 -11.28 0.87 -15.61
C ASP A 28 -11.25 2.41 -15.73
N GLY A 29 -11.48 2.94 -16.93
CA GLY A 29 -11.57 4.39 -17.17
C GLY A 29 -10.24 5.13 -17.04
N ASN A 30 -9.11 4.43 -17.21
CA ASN A 30 -7.75 4.94 -17.01
C ASN A 30 -7.48 5.37 -15.57
N VAL A 31 -8.13 4.71 -14.61
CA VAL A 31 -7.86 4.89 -13.18
C VAL A 31 -6.86 3.81 -12.73
N PRO A 32 -5.76 4.16 -12.04
CA PRO A 32 -4.70 3.19 -11.71
C PRO A 32 -5.05 2.29 -10.51
N PHE A 33 -6.34 2.00 -10.33
CA PHE A 33 -6.87 1.03 -9.39
C PHE A 33 -8.23 0.50 -9.90
N ALA A 34 -8.57 -0.73 -9.53
CA ALA A 34 -9.85 -1.35 -9.88
C ALA A 34 -10.69 -1.63 -8.63
N PHE A 35 -12.01 -1.58 -8.80
CA PHE A 35 -12.99 -1.92 -7.76
C PHE A 35 -13.79 -3.15 -8.14
N ASN A 36 -13.83 -4.14 -7.24
CA ASN A 36 -14.71 -5.30 -7.36
C ASN A 36 -15.64 -5.35 -6.14
N HIS A 37 -16.94 -5.21 -6.37
CA HIS A 37 -17.94 -5.20 -5.31
C HIS A 37 -18.50 -6.60 -5.06
N PHE A 38 -18.67 -6.97 -3.79
CA PHE A 38 -19.19 -8.26 -3.33
C PHE A 38 -20.47 -8.04 -2.51
N PRO A 39 -21.66 -8.11 -3.14
CA PRO A 39 -22.91 -7.78 -2.47
C PRO A 39 -23.18 -8.66 -1.24
N SER A 40 -23.68 -8.03 -0.17
CA SER A 40 -24.22 -8.72 1.00
C SER A 40 -25.32 -7.87 1.64
N THR A 41 -26.24 -8.53 2.35
CA THR A 41 -27.25 -7.85 3.18
C THR A 41 -26.67 -7.31 4.48
N ILE A 42 -25.47 -7.75 4.87
CA ILE A 42 -24.75 -7.27 6.05
C ILE A 42 -24.23 -5.87 5.79
N LYS A 43 -24.57 -4.95 6.70
CA LYS A 43 -24.09 -3.57 6.71
C LYS A 43 -23.12 -3.39 7.86
N THR A 44 -21.93 -2.84 7.58
CA THR A 44 -21.09 -2.28 8.65
C THR A 44 -21.67 -0.95 9.06
N ASP A 45 -21.90 -0.74 10.36
CA ASP A 45 -22.17 0.59 10.87
C ASP A 45 -20.86 1.36 11.04
N LEU A 46 -20.29 1.80 9.92
CA LEU A 46 -19.08 2.63 9.90
C LEU A 46 -19.33 4.01 10.55
N LYS A 47 -20.59 4.47 10.66
CA LYS A 47 -20.91 5.77 11.25
C LYS A 47 -20.75 5.75 12.76
N SER A 48 -21.21 4.70 13.44
CA SER A 48 -20.93 4.54 14.87
C SER A 48 -19.46 4.24 15.15
N ALA A 49 -18.75 3.64 14.19
CA ALA A 49 -17.32 3.36 14.32
C ALA A 49 -16.43 4.61 14.32
N LEU A 50 -16.79 5.66 13.57
CA LEU A 50 -15.92 6.80 13.29
C LEU A 50 -15.96 7.94 14.32
N GLY A 51 -16.85 7.86 15.32
CA GLY A 51 -16.88 8.76 16.49
C GLY A 51 -16.92 10.28 16.22
N ASN A 52 -16.83 11.09 17.28
CA ASN A 52 -16.59 12.55 17.20
C ASN A 52 -15.10 12.83 17.41
N ALA A 53 -14.25 12.18 16.64
CA ALA A 53 -12.81 12.25 16.85
C ALA A 53 -12.17 13.47 16.15
N SER A 54 -10.99 13.87 16.62
CA SER A 54 -10.19 14.98 16.04
C SER A 54 -9.63 14.68 14.64
N ASN A 55 -9.58 13.41 14.22
CA ASN A 55 -9.08 12.95 12.92
C ASN A 55 -10.14 12.16 12.16
N CYS A 56 -10.09 12.19 10.83
CA CYS A 56 -11.18 11.71 9.96
C CYS A 56 -11.32 10.18 9.84
N LEU A 57 -10.31 9.39 10.24
CA LEU A 57 -10.34 7.92 10.22
C LEU A 57 -10.22 7.30 11.61
N SER A 58 -10.36 8.09 12.68
CA SER A 58 -10.37 7.52 14.04
C SER A 58 -11.48 6.48 14.20
N GLY A 59 -11.17 5.41 14.92
CA GLY A 59 -12.09 4.27 15.10
C GLY A 59 -12.11 3.26 13.94
N LEU A 60 -11.53 3.60 12.78
CA LEU A 60 -11.30 2.67 11.68
C LEU A 60 -10.21 1.66 12.05
N ARG A 61 -10.49 0.36 11.90
CA ARG A 61 -9.55 -0.73 12.19
C ARG A 61 -9.02 -1.35 10.91
N VAL A 62 -7.69 -1.40 10.79
CA VAL A 62 -7.00 -1.87 9.57
C VAL A 62 -6.01 -2.96 9.92
N VAL A 63 -6.17 -4.14 9.32
CA VAL A 63 -5.14 -5.20 9.35
C VAL A 63 -4.29 -5.08 8.10
N SER A 64 -2.97 -4.93 8.27
CA SER A 64 -2.03 -4.73 7.17
C SER A 64 -1.03 -5.88 7.07
N PHE A 65 -1.24 -6.79 6.11
CA PHE A 65 -0.30 -7.83 5.69
C PHE A 65 0.57 -7.31 4.57
N THR A 66 1.57 -6.52 4.96
CA THR A 66 2.38 -5.79 3.99
C THR A 66 3.86 -5.84 4.30
N ARG A 67 4.70 -5.65 3.28
CA ARG A 67 6.16 -5.75 3.37
C ARG A 67 6.80 -4.72 2.45
N VAL A 68 8.06 -4.39 2.74
CA VAL A 68 8.90 -3.52 1.92
C VAL A 68 8.38 -2.08 1.88
N LEU A 69 7.61 -1.67 0.87
CA LEU A 69 7.30 -0.24 0.69
C LEU A 69 5.86 0.06 0.30
N ALA A 70 5.36 -0.40 -0.86
CA ALA A 70 4.05 0.05 -1.36
C ALA A 70 2.87 -0.21 -0.41
N GLY A 71 2.72 -1.45 0.07
CA GLY A 71 1.69 -1.78 1.06
C GLY A 71 1.88 -1.06 2.40
N PRO A 72 3.10 -1.03 2.98
CA PRO A 72 3.36 -0.25 4.19
C PRO A 72 3.06 1.25 4.07
N ILE A 73 3.26 1.86 2.90
CA ILE A 73 2.88 3.25 2.59
C ILE A 73 1.36 3.42 2.69
N ALA A 74 0.56 2.52 2.10
CA ALA A 74 -0.90 2.58 2.19
C ALA A 74 -1.38 2.55 3.65
N GLY A 75 -0.85 1.61 4.46
CA GLY A 75 -1.16 1.53 5.89
C GLY A 75 -0.73 2.78 6.66
N ARG A 76 0.46 3.34 6.38
CA ARG A 76 0.94 4.57 7.01
C ARG A 76 0.04 5.76 6.68
N THR A 77 -0.43 5.86 5.44
CA THR A 77 -1.35 6.92 5.02
C THR A 77 -2.63 6.86 5.82
N LEU A 78 -3.27 5.68 5.94
CA LEU A 78 -4.48 5.52 6.76
C LEU A 78 -4.22 5.86 8.24
N ALA A 79 -3.10 5.40 8.80
CA ALA A 79 -2.72 5.69 10.19
C ALA A 79 -2.52 7.20 10.44
N SER A 80 -1.95 7.93 9.48
CA SER A 80 -1.75 9.39 9.59
C SER A 80 -3.04 10.19 9.69
N HIS A 81 -4.17 9.57 9.34
CA HIS A 81 -5.51 10.14 9.45
C HIS A 81 -6.32 9.54 10.61
N GLY A 82 -5.66 8.81 11.53
CA GLY A 82 -6.26 8.34 12.79
C GLY A 82 -6.68 6.87 12.81
N ALA A 83 -6.53 6.11 11.71
CA ALA A 83 -6.89 4.70 11.70
C ALA A 83 -6.02 3.88 12.66
N ASP A 84 -6.61 2.92 13.38
CA ASP A 84 -5.89 1.91 14.16
C ASP A 84 -5.37 0.83 13.20
N VAL A 85 -4.10 0.92 12.83
CA VAL A 85 -3.48 0.02 11.86
C VAL A 85 -2.60 -0.99 12.58
N LEU A 86 -3.01 -2.26 12.56
CA LEU A 86 -2.20 -3.41 12.95
C LEU A 86 -1.38 -3.87 11.74
N TRP A 87 -0.08 -3.54 11.74
CA TRP A 87 0.88 -4.09 10.79
C TRP A 87 1.38 -5.45 11.26
N VAL A 88 1.01 -6.50 10.52
CA VAL A 88 1.35 -7.88 10.86
C VAL A 88 2.66 -8.30 10.19
N THR A 89 3.60 -8.79 10.99
CA THR A 89 4.81 -9.50 10.55
C THR A 89 4.87 -10.88 11.20
N ALA A 90 5.95 -11.63 10.98
CA ALA A 90 6.19 -12.90 11.65
C ALA A 90 7.65 -13.00 12.10
N PRO A 91 7.97 -13.76 13.16
CA PRO A 91 9.34 -13.86 13.71
C PRO A 91 10.39 -14.33 12.70
N HIS A 92 9.98 -15.12 11.71
CA HIS A 92 10.85 -15.68 10.69
C HIS A 92 11.09 -14.73 9.50
N LEU A 93 10.39 -13.60 9.43
CA LEU A 93 10.55 -12.64 8.35
C LEU A 93 11.59 -11.59 8.73
N PRO A 94 12.50 -11.22 7.81
CA PRO A 94 13.55 -10.26 8.14
C PRO A 94 12.95 -8.86 8.37
N SER A 95 13.49 -8.12 9.32
CA SER A 95 13.25 -6.68 9.44
C SER A 95 14.04 -5.93 8.36
N LEU A 96 13.52 -4.77 7.94
CA LEU A 96 14.15 -3.85 7.00
C LEU A 96 14.25 -2.46 7.66
N PRO A 97 15.14 -2.25 8.65
CA PRO A 97 15.12 -1.06 9.52
C PRO A 97 15.09 0.28 8.78
N ASN A 98 15.82 0.40 7.66
CA ASN A 98 15.87 1.61 6.84
C ASN A 98 14.53 1.99 6.21
N VAL A 99 13.65 1.02 6.00
CA VAL A 99 12.33 1.22 5.38
C VAL A 99 11.22 1.12 6.42
N ASP A 100 11.34 0.14 7.31
CA ASP A 100 10.35 -0.12 8.35
C ASP A 100 10.26 1.05 9.34
N GLY A 101 11.37 1.74 9.64
CA GLY A 101 11.36 2.91 10.53
C GLY A 101 10.46 4.05 10.01
N ASP A 102 10.51 4.35 8.72
CA ASP A 102 9.65 5.39 8.13
C ASP A 102 8.23 4.87 7.84
N THR A 103 8.10 3.63 7.41
CA THR A 103 6.78 3.08 7.03
C THR A 103 5.94 2.64 8.22
N SER A 104 6.51 2.41 9.40
CA SER A 104 5.78 2.03 10.63
C SER A 104 5.14 3.20 11.39
N ARG A 105 5.44 4.46 11.02
CA ARG A 105 4.86 5.65 11.66
C ARG A 105 3.33 5.56 11.72
N GLY A 106 2.76 5.83 12.90
CA GLY A 106 1.33 5.75 13.20
C GLY A 106 0.76 4.34 13.39
N LYS A 107 1.49 3.28 12.99
CA LYS A 107 0.99 1.89 13.04
C LYS A 107 1.41 1.22 14.34
N ARG A 108 0.66 0.18 14.73
CA ARG A 108 1.06 -0.80 15.75
C ARG A 108 1.59 -2.03 15.02
N THR A 109 2.69 -2.60 15.48
CA THR A 109 3.36 -3.72 14.81
C THR A 109 3.28 -4.99 15.65
N ILE A 110 2.59 -6.01 15.13
CA ILE A 110 2.31 -7.26 15.83
C ILE A 110 2.99 -8.44 15.11
N GLN A 111 3.25 -9.53 15.83
CA GLN A 111 3.78 -10.76 15.24
C GLN A 111 2.75 -11.88 15.26
N LEU A 112 2.45 -12.42 14.08
CA LEU A 112 1.64 -13.62 13.91
C LEU A 112 2.28 -14.51 12.86
N ASP A 113 2.59 -15.75 13.21
CA ASP A 113 3.10 -16.77 12.31
C ASP A 113 1.97 -17.69 11.87
N LEU A 114 1.36 -17.39 10.72
CA LEU A 114 0.19 -18.11 10.17
C LEU A 114 0.43 -19.60 9.83
N ARG A 115 1.63 -20.12 10.07
CA ARG A 115 1.93 -21.56 10.05
C ARG A 115 1.51 -22.25 11.35
N LYS A 116 1.16 -21.49 12.38
CA LYS A 116 0.64 -21.96 13.66
C LYS A 116 -0.85 -21.70 13.72
N ASP A 117 -1.61 -22.70 14.11
CA ASP A 117 -3.07 -22.62 14.15
C ASP A 117 -3.57 -21.54 15.11
N ASP A 118 -2.91 -21.34 16.26
CA ASP A 118 -3.27 -20.30 17.23
C ASP A 118 -3.10 -18.88 16.66
N ASP A 119 -2.01 -18.63 15.93
CA ASP A 119 -1.75 -17.32 15.31
C ASP A 119 -2.72 -17.08 14.13
N ALA A 120 -3.06 -18.13 13.37
CA ALA A 120 -4.08 -18.06 12.33
C ALA A 120 -5.48 -17.81 12.92
N ALA A 121 -5.82 -18.45 14.05
CA ALA A 121 -7.06 -18.20 14.78
C ALA A 121 -7.12 -16.77 15.30
N LYS A 122 -6.01 -16.25 15.86
CA LYS A 122 -5.90 -14.86 16.30
C LYS A 122 -6.09 -13.87 15.16
N LEU A 123 -5.53 -14.14 13.98
CA LEU A 123 -5.77 -13.30 12.81
C LEU A 123 -7.26 -13.30 12.41
N LYS A 124 -7.92 -14.46 12.41
CA LYS A 124 -9.36 -14.54 12.13
C LYS A 124 -10.18 -13.72 13.13
N GLU A 125 -9.83 -13.72 14.41
CA GLU A 125 -10.47 -12.84 15.40
C GLU A 125 -10.30 -11.36 15.04
N LEU A 126 -9.08 -10.93 14.73
CA LEU A 126 -8.81 -9.54 14.34
C LEU A 126 -9.58 -9.13 13.08
N LEU A 127 -9.66 -10.00 12.08
CA LEU A 127 -10.36 -9.73 10.81
C LEU A 127 -11.89 -9.66 10.95
N ARG A 128 -12.50 -10.36 11.92
CA ARG A 128 -13.94 -10.22 12.21
C ARG A 128 -14.32 -8.81 12.64
N GLU A 129 -13.39 -8.12 13.30
CA GLU A 129 -13.59 -6.77 13.85
C GLU A 129 -12.92 -5.67 13.02
N ALA A 130 -12.20 -6.02 11.95
CA ALA A 130 -11.53 -5.06 11.08
C ALA A 130 -12.50 -4.49 10.04
N ASP A 131 -12.25 -3.25 9.64
CA ASP A 131 -12.99 -2.58 8.56
C ASP A 131 -12.23 -2.69 7.23
N VAL A 132 -10.89 -2.78 7.30
CA VAL A 132 -10.00 -2.87 6.15
C VAL A 132 -8.97 -3.98 6.35
N PHE A 133 -8.74 -4.77 5.30
CA PHE A 133 -7.63 -5.71 5.19
C PHE A 133 -6.74 -5.32 4.01
N ILE A 134 -5.43 -5.13 4.24
CA ILE A 134 -4.47 -4.81 3.18
C ILE A 134 -3.56 -6.01 2.94
N ASP A 135 -3.58 -6.56 1.73
CA ASP A 135 -2.69 -7.63 1.27
C ASP A 135 -1.72 -7.10 0.20
N ALA A 136 -0.43 -7.01 0.56
CA ALA A 136 0.65 -6.69 -0.37
C ALA A 136 1.62 -7.86 -0.60
N TYR A 137 1.21 -9.08 -0.25
CA TYR A 137 1.97 -10.26 -0.60
C TYR A 137 1.76 -10.62 -2.07
N ARG A 138 2.53 -11.60 -2.53
CA ARG A 138 2.35 -12.15 -3.86
C ARG A 138 0.90 -12.67 -4.01
N PRO A 139 0.26 -12.46 -5.17
CA PRO A 139 -1.01 -13.09 -5.50
C PRO A 139 -1.04 -14.58 -5.12
N GLY A 140 -2.04 -14.96 -4.31
CA GLY A 140 -2.24 -16.33 -3.81
C GLY A 140 -1.31 -16.77 -2.67
N ALA A 141 -0.46 -15.90 -2.12
CA ALA A 141 0.40 -16.27 -0.99
C ALA A 141 -0.41 -16.51 0.30
N LEU A 142 -1.37 -15.62 0.59
CA LEU A 142 -2.24 -15.73 1.76
C LEU A 142 -3.38 -16.74 1.56
N ALA A 143 -3.81 -16.96 0.31
CA ALA A 143 -4.78 -18.00 -0.02
C ALA A 143 -4.35 -19.40 0.44
N LYS A 144 -3.06 -19.72 0.33
CA LYS A 144 -2.50 -20.99 0.81
C LYS A 144 -2.56 -21.17 2.33
N LEU A 145 -2.83 -20.09 3.06
CA LEU A 145 -2.93 -20.06 4.52
C LEU A 145 -4.40 -19.87 4.97
N GLY A 146 -5.37 -19.90 4.04
CA GLY A 146 -6.80 -19.72 4.33
C GLY A 146 -7.21 -18.26 4.54
N PHE A 147 -6.54 -17.34 3.86
CA PHE A 147 -6.82 -15.90 3.87
C PHE A 147 -6.87 -15.32 2.45
N ASP A 148 -7.48 -16.05 1.51
CA ASP A 148 -7.86 -15.47 0.21
C ASP A 148 -9.01 -14.46 0.39
N VAL A 149 -9.31 -13.71 -0.68
CA VAL A 149 -10.44 -12.76 -0.72
C VAL A 149 -11.75 -13.43 -0.27
N SER A 150 -12.05 -14.64 -0.76
CA SER A 150 -13.26 -15.36 -0.36
C SER A 150 -13.27 -15.72 1.11
N ASP A 151 -12.13 -16.16 1.67
CA ASP A 151 -12.02 -16.55 3.08
C ASP A 151 -12.25 -15.34 4.00
N VAL A 152 -11.67 -14.19 3.64
CA VAL A 152 -11.83 -12.94 4.39
C VAL A 152 -13.27 -12.42 4.30
N LEU A 153 -13.90 -12.52 3.12
CA LEU A 153 -15.29 -12.09 2.94
C LEU A 153 -16.31 -13.06 3.56
N GLU A 154 -16.02 -14.35 3.65
CA GLU A 154 -16.85 -15.29 4.41
C GLU A 154 -16.82 -14.95 5.90
N LEU A 155 -15.63 -14.60 6.41
CA LEU A 155 -15.42 -14.20 7.80
C LEU A 155 -16.03 -12.84 8.13
N ASN A 156 -15.91 -11.88 7.22
CA ASN A 156 -16.43 -10.53 7.34
C ASN A 156 -16.96 -10.06 5.97
N PRO A 157 -18.26 -10.27 5.69
CA PRO A 157 -18.87 -9.94 4.40
C PRO A 157 -18.91 -8.46 4.07
N SER A 158 -18.44 -7.61 4.99
CA SER A 158 -18.47 -6.16 4.87
C SER A 158 -17.09 -5.53 4.76
N MET A 159 -16.04 -6.36 4.70
CA MET A 159 -14.63 -5.94 4.62
C MET A 159 -14.35 -5.08 3.37
N VAL A 160 -13.48 -4.09 3.51
CA VAL A 160 -12.73 -3.51 2.38
C VAL A 160 -11.38 -4.20 2.28
N ILE A 161 -11.09 -4.87 1.17
CA ILE A 161 -9.83 -5.56 0.94
C ILE A 161 -9.00 -4.77 -0.06
N GLY A 162 -7.92 -4.14 0.38
CA GLY A 162 -6.95 -3.50 -0.51
C GLY A 162 -5.84 -4.47 -0.88
N ARG A 163 -5.63 -4.71 -2.17
CA ARG A 163 -4.53 -5.56 -2.67
C ARG A 163 -3.58 -4.79 -3.54
N ILE A 164 -2.29 -5.09 -3.41
CA ILE A 164 -1.25 -4.47 -4.24
C ILE A 164 -0.21 -5.48 -4.69
N CYS A 165 0.10 -5.47 -5.99
CA CYS A 165 1.12 -6.36 -6.57
C CYS A 165 1.83 -5.71 -7.76
N ALA A 166 2.85 -6.38 -8.29
CA ALA A 166 3.70 -5.80 -9.33
C ALA A 166 2.99 -5.65 -10.70
N TYR A 167 2.28 -6.68 -11.14
CA TYR A 167 1.74 -6.79 -12.50
C TYR A 167 0.23 -7.08 -12.56
N GLY A 168 -0.49 -7.06 -11.43
CA GLY A 168 -1.91 -7.45 -11.38
C GLY A 168 -2.12 -8.91 -11.01
N HIS A 169 -3.40 -9.27 -10.83
CA HIS A 169 -3.85 -10.62 -10.46
C HIS A 169 -4.25 -11.49 -11.66
N THR A 170 -4.22 -10.92 -12.87
CA THR A 170 -4.65 -11.56 -14.12
C THR A 170 -3.60 -11.38 -15.22
N GLY A 171 -3.81 -12.03 -16.35
CA GLY A 171 -2.90 -11.96 -17.50
C GLY A 171 -1.63 -12.80 -17.33
N PRO A 172 -0.73 -12.79 -18.34
CA PRO A 172 0.42 -13.69 -18.39
C PRO A 172 1.37 -13.61 -17.18
N TRP A 173 1.42 -12.46 -16.51
CA TRP A 173 2.26 -12.22 -15.33
C TRP A 173 1.47 -11.99 -14.03
N GLY A 174 0.18 -12.36 -13.99
CA GLY A 174 -0.69 -12.14 -12.82
C GLY A 174 -0.24 -12.78 -11.51
N GLY A 175 0.67 -13.76 -11.56
CA GLY A 175 1.28 -14.40 -10.38
C GLY A 175 2.77 -14.07 -10.18
N LYS A 176 3.37 -13.21 -11.02
CA LYS A 176 4.82 -12.98 -10.99
C LYS A 176 5.25 -12.14 -9.78
N ARG A 177 6.47 -12.42 -9.33
CA ARG A 177 7.16 -11.58 -8.33
C ARG A 177 7.60 -10.29 -9.03
N GLY A 178 7.57 -9.20 -8.30
CA GLY A 178 8.18 -7.96 -8.72
C GLY A 178 8.48 -7.07 -7.52
N PHE A 179 9.39 -6.15 -7.76
CA PHE A 179 9.69 -5.00 -6.93
C PHE A 179 9.64 -3.78 -7.85
N ASP A 180 9.48 -2.59 -7.30
CA ASP A 180 9.50 -1.34 -8.06
C ASP A 180 10.62 -1.32 -9.11
N SER A 181 11.86 -1.59 -8.71
CA SER A 181 13.03 -1.62 -9.61
C SER A 181 12.88 -2.61 -10.77
N LEU A 182 12.32 -3.80 -10.51
CA LEU A 182 12.09 -4.80 -11.55
C LEU A 182 10.94 -4.41 -12.48
N VAL A 183 9.92 -3.75 -11.95
CA VAL A 183 8.82 -3.20 -12.75
C VAL A 183 9.36 -2.09 -13.65
N GLN A 184 10.11 -1.12 -13.11
CA GLN A 184 10.77 -0.08 -13.91
C GLN A 184 11.61 -0.68 -15.05
N THR A 185 12.33 -1.76 -14.75
CA THR A 185 13.21 -2.43 -15.73
C THR A 185 12.38 -3.12 -16.82
N ALA A 186 11.31 -3.80 -16.43
CA ALA A 186 10.44 -4.52 -17.35
C ALA A 186 9.59 -3.60 -18.23
N THR A 187 9.17 -2.44 -17.70
CA THR A 187 8.18 -1.54 -18.34
C THR A 187 8.79 -0.42 -19.18
N GLY A 188 10.12 -0.44 -19.36
CA GLY A 188 10.83 0.54 -20.18
C GLY A 188 11.17 1.86 -19.48
N ILE A 189 10.80 2.03 -18.21
CA ILE A 189 11.09 3.25 -17.44
C ILE A 189 12.62 3.46 -17.36
N ASN A 190 13.38 2.42 -17.05
CA ASN A 190 14.83 2.57 -16.93
C ASN A 190 15.54 2.96 -18.24
N SER A 191 15.01 2.48 -19.37
CA SER A 191 15.50 2.84 -20.71
C SER A 191 15.12 4.28 -21.07
N ALA A 192 13.90 4.71 -20.72
CA ALA A 192 13.45 6.08 -20.92
C ALA A 192 14.28 7.09 -20.10
N GLU A 193 14.55 6.80 -18.83
CA GLU A 193 15.43 7.60 -17.97
C GLU A 193 16.85 7.66 -18.51
N ALA A 194 17.39 6.53 -18.99
CA ALA A 194 18.72 6.52 -19.60
C ALA A 194 18.79 7.45 -20.82
N LYS A 195 17.79 7.39 -21.71
CA LYS A 195 17.68 8.28 -22.86
C LYS A 195 17.55 9.75 -22.45
N ALA A 196 16.70 10.04 -21.46
CA ALA A 196 16.46 11.39 -20.98
C ALA A 196 17.72 12.05 -20.41
N PHE A 197 18.55 11.28 -19.70
CA PHE A 197 19.81 11.77 -19.10
C PHE A 197 21.06 11.47 -19.93
N ASN A 198 20.91 11.08 -21.20
CA ASN A 198 22.01 10.69 -22.09
C ASN A 198 23.01 9.69 -21.45
N SER A 199 22.47 8.70 -20.74
CA SER A 199 23.23 7.65 -20.06
C SER A 199 23.40 6.44 -20.97
N ALA A 200 24.62 5.86 -20.98
CA ALA A 200 24.91 4.61 -21.70
C ALA A 200 24.36 3.37 -20.98
N THR A 201 23.95 3.49 -19.71
CA THR A 201 23.40 2.40 -18.90
C THR A 201 21.98 2.72 -18.41
N PRO A 202 21.16 1.70 -18.11
CA PRO A 202 19.82 1.89 -17.56
C PRO A 202 19.86 2.74 -16.29
N ARG A 203 18.94 3.70 -16.17
CA ARG A 203 18.88 4.64 -15.04
C ARG A 203 17.57 4.45 -14.29
N ALA A 204 17.59 4.33 -12.97
CA ALA A 204 16.37 4.25 -12.17
C ALA A 204 15.77 5.63 -11.92
N LEU A 205 14.46 5.67 -11.66
CA LEU A 205 13.83 6.84 -11.09
C LEU A 205 14.57 7.23 -9.77
N PRO A 206 14.62 8.51 -9.41
CA PRO A 206 15.37 8.98 -8.24
C PRO A 206 14.81 8.48 -6.90
N THR A 207 13.64 7.84 -6.92
CA THR A 207 12.99 7.17 -5.80
C THR A 207 12.18 5.99 -6.32
N GLN A 208 11.73 5.13 -5.42
CA GLN A 208 10.77 4.06 -5.63
C GLN A 208 9.38 4.68 -5.84
N ALA A 209 9.24 5.37 -6.96
CA ALA A 209 8.07 6.18 -7.28
C ALA A 209 6.83 5.30 -7.50
N LEU A 210 7.01 4.09 -8.04
CA LEU A 210 5.89 3.16 -8.25
C LEU A 210 5.36 2.67 -6.92
N ASP A 211 6.23 2.26 -6.00
CA ASP A 211 5.82 1.80 -4.66
C ASP A 211 5.10 2.91 -3.89
N HIS A 212 5.67 4.13 -3.83
CA HIS A 212 5.04 5.24 -3.13
C HIS A 212 3.69 5.62 -3.74
N ALA A 213 3.64 5.87 -5.06
CA ALA A 213 2.41 6.27 -5.73
C ALA A 213 1.34 5.18 -5.62
N SER A 214 1.71 3.90 -5.78
CA SER A 214 0.77 2.79 -5.66
C SER A 214 0.23 2.65 -4.22
N GLY A 215 1.07 2.86 -3.21
CA GLY A 215 0.63 2.88 -1.81
C GLY A 215 -0.41 3.98 -1.54
N TYR A 216 -0.18 5.19 -2.04
CA TYR A 216 -1.13 6.29 -1.93
C TYR A 216 -2.43 6.04 -2.71
N LEU A 217 -2.33 5.49 -3.92
CA LEU A 217 -3.49 5.10 -4.72
C LEU A 217 -4.31 4.00 -4.05
N LEU A 218 -3.67 3.04 -3.37
CA LEU A 218 -4.36 2.00 -2.62
C LEU A 218 -5.12 2.59 -1.43
N ALA A 219 -4.48 3.47 -0.66
CA ALA A 219 -5.15 4.18 0.43
C ALA A 219 -6.34 4.99 -0.09
N PHE A 220 -6.19 5.70 -1.21
CA PHE A 220 -7.27 6.44 -1.85
C PHE A 220 -8.44 5.53 -2.29
N GLY A 221 -8.14 4.40 -2.94
CA GLY A 221 -9.17 3.44 -3.34
C GLY A 221 -9.91 2.83 -2.14
N VAL A 222 -9.19 2.50 -1.06
CA VAL A 222 -9.79 2.06 0.21
C VAL A 222 -10.75 3.13 0.76
N LEU A 223 -10.33 4.40 0.79
CA LEU A 223 -11.17 5.51 1.24
C LEU A 223 -12.42 5.67 0.38
N ALA A 224 -12.30 5.53 -0.94
CA ALA A 224 -13.43 5.59 -1.86
C ALA A 224 -14.40 4.41 -1.66
N ALA A 225 -13.92 3.19 -1.38
CA ALA A 225 -14.78 2.06 -1.00
C ALA A 225 -15.52 2.32 0.33
N LEU A 226 -14.82 2.80 1.35
CA LEU A 226 -15.43 3.16 2.63
C LEU A 226 -16.48 4.28 2.47
N TYR A 227 -16.20 5.28 1.65
CA TYR A 227 -17.14 6.35 1.33
C TYR A 227 -18.42 5.84 0.67
N ARG A 228 -18.31 4.93 -0.31
CA ARG A 228 -19.48 4.30 -0.95
C ARG A 228 -20.38 3.60 0.06
N LYS A 229 -19.81 2.88 1.03
CA LYS A 229 -20.56 2.26 2.14
C LYS A 229 -21.22 3.30 3.03
N LEU A 230 -20.49 4.32 3.46
CA LEU A 230 -20.99 5.39 4.33
C LEU A 230 -22.18 6.16 3.74
N CYS A 231 -22.15 6.37 2.42
CA CYS A 231 -23.23 7.01 1.67
C CYS A 231 -24.39 6.06 1.33
N GLY A 232 -24.32 4.79 1.69
CA GLY A 232 -25.34 3.79 1.36
C GLY A 232 -25.40 3.43 -0.13
N ILE A 233 -24.33 3.71 -0.88
CA ILE A 233 -24.22 3.38 -2.32
C ILE A 233 -23.98 1.88 -2.51
N SER A 234 -23.29 1.23 -1.58
CA SER A 234 -23.00 -0.21 -1.61
C SER A 234 -23.17 -0.88 -0.24
N THR A 235 -23.49 -2.18 -0.24
CA THR A 235 -23.54 -3.05 0.95
C THR A 235 -22.82 -4.36 0.68
N GLY A 236 -22.24 -4.98 1.70
CA GLY A 236 -21.29 -6.07 1.51
C GLY A 236 -19.86 -5.60 1.34
N GLY A 237 -18.99 -6.41 0.73
CA GLY A 237 -17.55 -6.21 0.69
C GLY A 237 -17.09 -5.47 -0.57
N ASP A 238 -15.89 -4.89 -0.52
CA ASP A 238 -15.26 -4.26 -1.68
C ASP A 238 -13.80 -4.69 -1.75
N VAL A 239 -13.33 -5.05 -2.94
CA VAL A 239 -11.92 -5.33 -3.22
C VAL A 239 -11.35 -4.21 -4.08
N VAL A 240 -10.26 -3.62 -3.64
CA VAL A 240 -9.52 -2.55 -4.31
C VAL A 240 -8.19 -3.10 -4.77
N ASP A 241 -7.97 -3.17 -6.08
CA ASP A 241 -6.72 -3.67 -6.67
C ASP A 241 -5.87 -2.53 -7.18
N VAL A 242 -4.59 -2.48 -6.77
CA VAL A 242 -3.57 -1.59 -7.32
C VAL A 242 -2.42 -2.41 -7.89
N THR A 243 -1.84 -1.96 -9.00
CA THR A 243 -0.68 -2.60 -9.58
C THR A 243 0.42 -1.60 -9.86
N LEU A 244 1.67 -1.95 -9.54
CA LEU A 244 2.81 -1.07 -9.80
C LEU A 244 2.93 -0.73 -11.30
N ALA A 245 2.58 -1.68 -12.16
CA ALA A 245 2.61 -1.47 -13.60
C ALA A 245 1.51 -0.51 -14.08
N TRP A 246 0.27 -0.56 -13.55
CA TRP A 246 -0.75 0.47 -13.83
C TRP A 246 -0.29 1.84 -13.37
N THR A 247 0.28 1.93 -12.17
CA THR A 247 0.83 3.19 -11.66
C THR A 247 1.97 3.70 -12.55
N GLY A 248 2.81 2.80 -13.08
CA GLY A 248 3.84 3.14 -14.06
C GLY A 248 3.28 3.68 -15.38
N GLU A 249 2.22 3.07 -15.92
CA GLU A 249 1.53 3.59 -17.11
C GLU A 249 0.89 4.95 -16.84
N TRP A 250 0.21 5.11 -15.70
CA TRP A 250 -0.39 6.36 -15.30
C TRP A 250 0.65 7.47 -15.14
N LEU A 251 1.76 7.23 -14.42
CA LEU A 251 2.84 8.21 -14.27
C LEU A 251 3.44 8.62 -15.63
N LYS A 252 3.63 7.68 -16.57
CA LYS A 252 4.08 7.99 -17.93
C LYS A 252 3.07 8.87 -18.69
N SER A 253 1.76 8.69 -18.47
CA SER A 253 0.72 9.50 -19.11
C SER A 253 0.70 10.97 -18.64
N LEU A 254 1.31 11.28 -17.49
CA LEU A 254 1.45 12.66 -16.99
C LEU A 254 2.51 13.47 -17.76
N GLY A 255 3.25 12.82 -18.66
CA GLY A 255 4.30 13.44 -19.46
C GLY A 255 5.67 13.42 -18.78
N ALA A 256 6.69 13.83 -19.54
CA ALA A 256 8.06 13.92 -19.03
C ALA A 256 8.26 15.23 -18.26
N GLY A 257 8.89 15.13 -17.09
CA GLY A 257 9.32 16.30 -16.32
C GLY A 257 10.51 17.02 -16.95
N ASN A 258 10.83 18.21 -16.43
CA ASN A 258 12.02 18.95 -16.85
C ASN A 258 13.29 18.32 -16.28
N ILE A 259 14.12 17.74 -17.15
CA ILE A 259 15.39 17.10 -16.80
C ILE A 259 16.51 18.10 -16.46
N THR A 260 16.32 19.39 -16.73
CA THR A 260 17.31 20.44 -16.41
C THR A 260 17.13 21.01 -15.00
N ASN A 261 16.10 20.57 -14.26
CA ASN A 261 15.92 20.99 -12.88
C ASN A 261 17.16 20.61 -12.05
N PRO A 262 17.66 21.53 -11.20
CA PRO A 262 18.80 21.24 -10.35
C PRO A 262 18.46 20.10 -9.39
N SER A 263 19.45 19.27 -9.08
CA SER A 263 19.31 18.29 -8.00
C SER A 263 19.11 19.02 -6.68
N LEU A 264 18.27 18.47 -5.81
CA LEU A 264 18.10 18.99 -4.46
C LEU A 264 19.43 18.90 -3.70
N SER A 265 19.86 20.00 -3.10
CA SER A 265 20.98 20.00 -2.17
C SER A 265 20.60 19.30 -0.86
N PRO A 266 21.58 18.92 -0.02
CA PRO A 266 21.31 18.45 1.33
C PRO A 266 20.50 19.47 2.16
N GLU A 267 20.71 20.77 1.95
CA GLU A 267 19.97 21.84 2.62
C GLU A 267 18.52 21.91 2.15
N ASP A 268 18.27 21.78 0.84
CA ASP A 268 16.92 21.70 0.29
C ASP A 268 16.17 20.50 0.89
N THR A 269 16.86 19.36 1.03
CA THR A 269 16.27 18.14 1.61
C THR A 269 15.98 18.30 3.11
N ALA A 270 16.84 19.03 3.83
CA ALA A 270 16.65 19.31 5.26
C ALA A 270 15.38 20.14 5.52
N ALA A 271 15.01 21.04 4.61
CA ALA A 271 13.76 21.82 4.70
C ALA A 271 12.50 20.93 4.69
N TYR A 272 12.60 19.74 4.07
CA TYR A 272 11.54 18.73 4.04
C TYR A 272 11.71 17.66 5.11
N SER A 273 12.55 17.89 6.11
CA SER A 273 12.79 16.93 7.21
C SER A 273 12.28 17.45 8.55
N GLU A 274 11.83 16.55 9.41
CA GLU A 274 11.43 16.83 10.80
C GLU A 274 12.18 15.91 11.76
N LEU A 275 12.66 16.48 12.86
CA LEU A 275 13.26 15.73 13.96
C LEU A 275 12.19 15.42 14.99
N ILE A 276 12.01 14.13 15.30
CA ILE A 276 11.03 13.65 16.27
C ILE A 276 11.77 12.96 17.41
N LYS A 277 11.47 13.37 18.65
CA LYS A 277 11.93 12.67 19.85
C LYS A 277 11.01 11.47 20.09
N LEU A 278 11.57 10.27 20.03
CA LEU A 278 10.89 9.01 20.24
C LEU A 278 10.70 8.71 21.73
N ASN A 279 9.75 7.83 22.05
CA ASN A 279 9.45 7.46 23.45
C ASN A 279 10.60 6.75 24.17
N ASN A 280 11.54 6.14 23.41
CA ASN A 280 12.75 5.53 23.96
C ASN A 280 13.90 6.55 24.18
N GLY A 281 13.64 7.85 24.00
CA GLY A 281 14.61 8.92 24.20
C GLY A 281 15.48 9.24 22.97
N ALA A 282 15.46 8.42 21.92
CA ALA A 282 16.19 8.70 20.68
C ALA A 282 15.54 9.84 19.88
N THR A 283 16.33 10.49 19.02
CA THR A 283 15.83 11.45 18.04
C THR A 283 15.95 10.85 16.65
N ALA A 284 14.85 10.79 15.91
CA ALA A 284 14.81 10.31 14.54
C ALA A 284 14.50 11.45 13.56
N CYS A 285 15.12 11.40 12.39
CA CYS A 285 14.84 12.30 11.28
C CYS A 285 13.87 11.63 10.31
N PHE A 286 12.75 12.29 10.03
CA PHE A 286 11.75 11.81 9.08
C PHE A 286 11.51 12.84 7.99
N ALA A 287 11.08 12.40 6.81
CA ALA A 287 10.49 13.30 5.83
C ALA A 287 9.20 13.89 6.41
N ARG A 288 9.07 15.21 6.30
CA ARG A 288 7.83 15.95 6.56
C ARG A 288 6.74 15.45 5.63
N ARG A 289 5.51 15.49 6.13
CA ARG A 289 4.32 15.18 5.34
C ARG A 289 4.22 16.17 4.18
N ALA A 290 4.11 15.64 2.96
CA ALA A 290 3.91 16.45 1.77
C ALA A 290 2.52 17.16 1.73
N PRO A 291 1.41 16.52 2.14
CA PRO A 291 0.12 17.19 2.16
C PRO A 291 0.03 18.24 3.28
N GLN A 292 -0.33 19.47 2.93
CA GLN A 292 -0.73 20.52 3.87
C GLN A 292 -2.26 20.57 3.92
N MET A 293 -2.85 19.89 4.90
CA MET A 293 -4.31 19.81 5.09
C MET A 293 -4.73 20.41 6.44
N LYS A 294 -6.01 20.74 6.58
CA LYS A 294 -6.64 21.14 7.86
C LYS A 294 -7.88 20.25 8.13
N PRO A 295 -7.93 19.51 9.26
CA PRO A 295 -6.83 19.30 10.21
C PRO A 295 -5.65 18.57 9.54
N ALA A 296 -4.44 18.82 10.02
CA ALA A 296 -3.24 18.21 9.46
C ALA A 296 -3.16 16.73 9.85
N PRO A 297 -2.75 15.82 8.94
CA PRO A 297 -2.51 14.44 9.31
C PRO A 297 -1.44 14.36 10.39
N GLU A 298 -1.70 13.61 11.45
CA GLU A 298 -0.78 13.45 12.57
C GLU A 298 -0.43 11.99 12.82
N PHE A 299 0.83 11.74 13.17
CA PHE A 299 1.22 10.46 13.71
C PHE A 299 1.19 10.57 15.23
N THR A 300 0.19 9.92 15.84
CA THR A 300 0.07 9.81 17.30
C THR A 300 1.04 8.78 17.88
N ARG A 301 1.68 7.98 17.01
CA ARG A 301 2.63 6.94 17.38
C ARG A 301 3.84 6.92 16.46
N TYR A 302 5.01 6.67 17.05
CA TYR A 302 6.25 6.44 16.32
C TYR A 302 6.85 5.09 16.75
N PRO A 303 7.54 4.39 15.83
CA PRO A 303 8.17 3.11 16.16
C PRO A 303 9.32 3.30 17.16
N THR A 304 9.33 2.48 18.20
CA THR A 304 10.48 2.32 19.11
C THR A 304 11.14 0.94 18.95
N SER A 305 10.34 -0.05 18.55
CA SER A 305 10.76 -1.36 18.05
C SER A 305 9.70 -1.82 17.05
N LEU A 306 10.11 -2.60 16.05
CA LEU A 306 9.14 -3.38 15.29
C LEU A 306 8.69 -4.56 16.15
N ALA A 307 7.45 -4.99 15.95
CA ALA A 307 6.92 -6.24 16.48
C ALA A 307 6.78 -6.30 18.02
N SER A 308 6.56 -5.16 18.68
CA SER A 308 6.43 -5.09 20.14
C SER A 308 4.99 -4.94 20.64
N ASP A 309 3.99 -4.96 19.76
CA ASP A 309 2.59 -4.77 20.14
C ASP A 309 1.83 -6.07 20.31
N GLU A 310 0.86 -6.04 21.21
CA GLU A 310 -0.10 -7.12 21.39
C GLU A 310 -1.10 -7.18 20.23
N PRO A 311 -1.47 -8.39 19.74
CA PRO A 311 -2.41 -8.60 18.64
C PRO A 311 -3.86 -8.41 19.11
N VAL A 312 -4.19 -7.20 19.59
CA VAL A 312 -5.53 -6.83 20.08
C VAL A 312 -5.95 -5.47 19.54
N TRP A 313 -7.24 -5.27 19.30
CA TRP A 313 -7.78 -3.97 18.96
C TRP A 313 -7.83 -3.05 20.18
N LEU A 314 -7.55 -1.77 19.96
CA LEU A 314 -7.87 -0.75 20.96
C LEU A 314 -9.40 -0.51 20.97
N PRO A 315 -9.96 0.00 22.09
CA PRO A 315 -11.32 0.52 22.08
C PRO A 315 -11.49 1.55 20.97
N ARG A 316 -12.64 1.53 20.27
CA ARG A 316 -12.96 2.59 19.30
C ARG A 316 -13.13 3.89 20.09
N SER A 317 -12.41 4.93 19.66
CA SER A 317 -12.45 6.28 20.21
C SER A 317 -13.71 7.04 19.79
#